data_AF-A0AAW8RZ31-F1
#
_entry.id   AF-A0AAW8RZ31-F1
#
_cell.length_a   1.000
_cell.length_b   1.000
_cell.length_c   1.000
_cell.angle_alpha   90.00
_cell.angle_beta   90.00
_cell.angle_gamma   90.00
#
_symmetry.space_group_name_H-M   'P 1'
#
loop_
_entity.id
_entity.type
_entity.pdbx_description
1 polymer ?
#
loop_
_entity_poly.entity_id
_entity_poly.type
_entity_poly.pdbx_seq_one_letter_code
_entity_poly.pdbx_strand_id
1 'polypeptide(L)'
;KAKQRVKSKLKQLTKRNRGRSIQLILKEIKQLMTGWINYYGIGEMKEFMRELNGWLKRRIRQYIWKQWKNPRTKRKNLIRLGIDKAKAYEWSNTRKGIWSISKSHILHRSLTDKELARQGYEDISLKYQFVHSTY
;
A
#
# COMPACT_ATOMS: atom_id res chain seq x y z
N LYS A 1 -7.04 -14.78 -16.93
CA LYS A 1 -7.83 -15.30 -15.78
C LYS A 1 -7.07 -15.22 -14.43
N ALA A 2 -5.86 -15.78 -14.27
CA ALA A 2 -5.11 -15.76 -13.00
C ALA A 2 -4.76 -14.34 -12.47
N LYS A 3 -4.27 -13.44 -13.34
CA LYS A 3 -3.95 -12.03 -13.03
C LYS A 3 -5.15 -11.26 -12.44
N GLN A 4 -6.33 -11.48 -12.99
CA GLN A 4 -7.57 -10.85 -12.48
C GLN A 4 -7.97 -11.42 -11.12
N ARG A 5 -7.85 -12.75 -10.92
CA ARG A 5 -8.17 -13.42 -9.65
C ARG A 5 -7.31 -12.89 -8.49
N VAL A 6 -5.99 -12.75 -8.69
CA VAL A 6 -5.10 -12.22 -7.63
C VAL A 6 -5.42 -10.75 -7.32
N LYS A 7 -5.66 -9.92 -8.35
CA LYS A 7 -6.05 -8.52 -8.15
C LYS A 7 -7.36 -8.39 -7.38
N SER A 8 -8.34 -9.25 -7.66
CA SER A 8 -9.62 -9.30 -6.92
C SER A 8 -9.43 -9.73 -5.46
N LYS A 9 -8.63 -10.78 -5.20
CA LYS A 9 -8.28 -11.20 -3.84
C LYS A 9 -7.58 -10.08 -3.07
N LEU A 10 -6.58 -9.42 -3.68
CA LEU A 10 -5.91 -8.25 -3.09
C LEU A 10 -6.87 -7.11 -2.80
N LYS A 11 -7.84 -6.83 -3.70
CA LYS A 11 -8.89 -5.81 -3.50
C LYS A 11 -9.73 -6.11 -2.26
N GLN A 12 -10.06 -7.38 -2.04
CA GLN A 12 -10.81 -7.84 -0.86
C GLN A 12 -9.98 -7.70 0.42
N LEU A 13 -8.71 -8.14 0.40
CA LEU A 13 -7.80 -8.00 1.55
C LEU A 13 -7.64 -6.53 1.95
N THR A 14 -7.40 -5.66 0.97
CA THR A 14 -7.21 -4.21 1.19
C THR A 14 -8.53 -3.43 1.20
N LYS A 15 -9.67 -4.05 1.51
CA LYS A 15 -10.96 -3.36 1.62
C LYS A 15 -10.89 -2.35 2.77
N ARG A 16 -11.18 -1.08 2.49
CA ARG A 16 -11.08 0.05 3.45
C ARG A 16 -11.84 -0.10 4.78
N ASN A 17 -12.83 -0.99 4.85
CA ASN A 17 -13.69 -1.21 6.02
C ASN A 17 -13.39 -2.56 6.72
N ARG A 18 -12.17 -3.11 6.61
CA ARG A 18 -11.83 -4.40 7.22
C ARG A 18 -11.68 -4.36 8.75
N GLY A 19 -11.42 -3.19 9.34
CA GLY A 19 -11.26 -3.06 10.80
C GLY A 19 -10.05 -3.80 11.39
N ARG A 20 -9.11 -4.27 10.56
CA ARG A 20 -7.90 -4.98 11.00
C ARG A 20 -6.69 -4.04 11.04
N SER A 21 -5.70 -4.38 11.86
CA SER A 21 -4.43 -3.64 11.93
C SER A 21 -3.72 -3.67 10.58
N ILE A 22 -2.99 -2.60 10.25
CA ILE A 22 -2.25 -2.54 8.98
C ILE A 22 -1.22 -3.66 8.86
N GLN A 23 -0.57 -4.03 9.96
CA GLN A 23 0.40 -5.12 10.02
C GLN A 23 -0.19 -6.45 9.58
N LEU A 24 -1.42 -6.77 10.02
CA LEU A 24 -2.10 -7.98 9.59
C LEU A 24 -2.43 -7.96 8.09
N ILE A 25 -2.90 -6.82 7.57
CA ILE A 25 -3.18 -6.64 6.14
C ILE A 25 -1.91 -6.87 5.32
N LEU A 26 -0.78 -6.30 5.73
CA LEU A 26 0.50 -6.45 5.04
C LEU A 26 0.99 -7.89 5.06
N LYS A 27 0.85 -8.59 6.20
CA LYS A 27 1.17 -10.02 6.32
C LYS A 27 0.34 -10.88 5.37
N GLU A 28 -0.96 -10.66 5.30
CA GLU A 28 -1.85 -11.42 4.41
C GLU A 28 -1.55 -11.14 2.92
N ILE A 29 -1.22 -9.89 2.57
CA ILE A 29 -0.75 -9.53 1.23
C ILE A 29 0.53 -10.32 0.91
N LYS A 30 1.53 -10.31 1.81
CA LYS A 30 2.78 -11.02 1.63
C LYS A 30 2.55 -12.51 1.40
N GLN A 31 1.73 -13.15 2.23
CA GLN A 31 1.41 -14.58 2.10
C GLN A 31 0.74 -14.89 0.76
N LEU A 32 -0.30 -14.14 0.39
CA LEU A 32 -0.99 -14.31 -0.88
C LEU A 32 -0.04 -14.17 -2.07
N MET A 33 0.79 -13.13 -2.08
CA MET A 33 1.67 -12.84 -3.22
C MET A 33 2.83 -13.82 -3.31
N THR A 34 3.35 -14.30 -2.18
CA THR A 34 4.39 -15.33 -2.16
C THR A 34 3.88 -16.62 -2.82
N GLY A 35 2.73 -17.13 -2.39
CA GLY A 35 2.15 -18.34 -3.00
C GLY A 35 1.79 -18.13 -4.47
N TRP A 36 1.27 -16.95 -4.82
CA TRP A 36 0.90 -16.66 -6.19
C TRP A 36 2.12 -16.56 -7.12
N ILE A 37 3.21 -15.90 -6.69
CA ILE A 37 4.45 -15.80 -7.47
C ILE A 37 5.10 -17.17 -7.63
N ASN A 38 5.16 -17.97 -6.57
CA ASN A 38 5.79 -19.29 -6.67
C ASN A 38 5.05 -20.21 -7.66
N TYR A 39 3.72 -20.09 -7.77
CA TYR A 39 2.92 -20.92 -8.68
C TYR A 39 2.81 -20.36 -10.10
N TYR A 40 2.65 -19.03 -10.26
CA TYR A 40 2.37 -18.38 -11.55
C TYR A 40 3.52 -17.53 -12.09
N GLY A 41 4.64 -17.42 -11.38
CA GLY A 41 5.74 -16.49 -11.63
C GLY A 41 6.76 -16.91 -12.69
N ILE A 42 6.57 -18.06 -13.34
CA ILE A 42 7.48 -18.59 -14.37
C ILE A 42 7.40 -17.75 -15.66
N GLY A 43 6.26 -17.15 -15.97
CA GLY A 43 6.08 -16.35 -17.19
C GLY A 43 6.53 -14.89 -17.07
N GLU A 44 6.74 -14.22 -18.21
CA GLU A 44 7.04 -12.79 -18.28
C GLU A 44 5.85 -11.92 -17.83
N MET A 45 5.93 -11.43 -16.59
CA MET A 45 4.88 -10.63 -15.95
C MET A 45 5.43 -9.36 -15.29
N LYS A 46 6.64 -8.92 -15.66
CA LYS A 46 7.32 -7.73 -15.11
C LYS A 46 6.41 -6.50 -15.10
N GLU A 47 5.79 -6.20 -16.24
CA GLU A 47 4.92 -5.02 -16.37
C GLU A 47 3.68 -5.13 -15.49
N PHE A 48 3.02 -6.28 -15.50
CA PHE A 48 1.85 -6.54 -14.65
C PHE A 48 2.20 -6.40 -13.16
N MET A 49 3.37 -6.89 -12.74
CA MET A 49 3.82 -6.77 -11.34
C MET A 49 4.08 -5.32 -10.95
N ARG A 50 4.70 -4.53 -11.84
CA ARG A 50 4.94 -3.11 -11.63
C ARG A 50 3.62 -2.35 -11.43
N GLU A 51 2.67 -2.55 -12.33
CA GLU A 51 1.34 -1.93 -12.25
C GLU A 51 0.59 -2.36 -10.98
N LEU A 52 0.61 -3.66 -10.67
CA LEU A 52 -0.06 -4.20 -9.49
C LEU A 52 0.54 -3.65 -8.19
N ASN A 53 1.87 -3.57 -8.12
CA ASN A 53 2.61 -3.02 -6.99
C ASN A 53 2.24 -1.54 -6.75
N GLY A 54 2.25 -0.72 -7.81
CA GLY A 54 1.84 0.69 -7.72
C GLY A 54 0.39 0.87 -7.27
N TRP A 55 -0.52 0.06 -7.83
CA TRP A 55 -1.93 0.03 -7.41
C TRP A 55 -2.08 -0.39 -5.94
N LEU A 56 -1.30 -1.38 -5.48
CA LEU A 56 -1.37 -1.89 -4.12
C LEU A 56 -0.82 -0.89 -3.09
N LYS A 57 0.33 -0.25 -3.36
CA LYS A 57 0.87 0.84 -2.55
C LYS A 57 -0.15 1.96 -2.37
N ARG A 58 -0.86 2.35 -3.43
CA ARG A 58 -1.95 3.34 -3.36
C ARG A 58 -3.10 2.89 -2.45
N ARG A 59 -3.47 1.61 -2.50
CA ARG A 59 -4.52 1.05 -1.62
C ARG A 59 -4.09 0.97 -0.17
N ILE A 60 -2.84 0.64 0.09
CA ILE A 60 -2.25 0.64 1.44
C ILE A 60 -2.28 2.07 2.01
N ARG A 61 -1.84 3.07 1.25
CA ARG A 61 -1.95 4.50 1.63
C ARG A 61 -3.39 4.90 1.94
N GLN A 62 -4.34 4.49 1.10
CA GLN A 62 -5.76 4.72 1.33
C GLN A 62 -6.24 4.09 2.65
N TYR A 63 -5.84 2.85 2.91
CA TYR A 63 -6.21 2.11 4.12
C TYR A 63 -5.68 2.80 5.37
N ILE A 64 -4.40 3.15 5.39
CA ILE A 64 -3.75 3.87 6.49
C ILE A 64 -4.46 5.21 6.74
N TRP A 65 -4.71 6.00 5.70
CA TRP A 65 -5.39 7.28 5.83
C TRP A 65 -6.82 7.14 6.38
N LYS A 66 -7.53 6.09 5.98
CA LYS A 66 -8.87 5.79 6.53
C LYS A 66 -8.81 5.40 8.00
N GLN A 67 -7.81 4.62 8.41
CA GLN A 67 -7.61 4.21 9.81
C GLN A 67 -7.37 5.43 10.72
N TRP A 68 -6.69 6.47 10.23
CA TRP A 68 -6.49 7.69 11.00
C TRP A 68 -7.77 8.52 11.23
N LYS A 69 -8.94 8.10 10.73
CA LYS A 69 -10.32 8.60 10.97
C LYS A 69 -10.47 10.11 11.18
N ASN A 70 -10.01 10.64 12.31
CA ASN A 70 -10.16 12.01 12.77
C ASN A 70 -8.98 12.92 12.34
N PRO A 71 -9.21 14.22 12.07
CA PRO A 71 -8.15 15.17 11.72
C PRO A 71 -7.01 15.24 12.75
N ARG A 72 -7.35 15.20 14.05
CA ARG A 72 -6.35 15.21 15.14
C ARG A 72 -5.36 14.04 15.03
N THR A 73 -5.86 12.83 14.78
CA THR A 73 -5.04 11.62 14.62
C THR A 73 -4.20 11.68 13.33
N LYS A 74 -4.78 12.14 12.22
CA LYS A 74 -4.05 12.37 10.97
C LYS A 74 -2.89 13.34 11.19
N ARG A 75 -3.13 14.48 11.84
CA ARG A 75 -2.08 15.47 12.16
C ARG A 75 -0.97 14.86 13.01
N LYS A 76 -1.32 14.15 14.09
CA LYS A 76 -0.33 13.49 14.97
C LYS A 76 0.55 12.50 14.19
N ASN A 77 -0.05 11.69 13.33
CA ASN A 77 0.70 10.71 12.53
C ASN A 77 1.53 11.37 11.44
N LEU A 78 1.04 12.43 10.79
CA LEU A 78 1.83 13.19 9.80
C LEU A 78 3.08 13.81 10.45
N ILE A 79 2.95 14.40 11.65
CA ILE A 79 4.10 14.93 12.41
C ILE A 79 5.09 13.81 12.76
N ARG A 80 4.58 12.65 13.21
CA ARG A 80 5.42 11.48 13.48
C ARG A 80 6.19 10.98 12.24
N LEU A 81 5.63 11.20 11.06
CA LEU A 81 6.26 10.88 9.77
C LEU A 81 7.19 12.00 9.26
N GLY A 82 7.51 13.00 10.09
CA GLY A 82 8.46 14.06 9.76
C GLY A 82 7.86 15.23 8.99
N ILE A 83 6.53 15.35 8.90
CA ILE A 83 5.90 16.53 8.30
C ILE A 83 5.86 17.66 9.31
N ASP A 84 6.24 18.86 8.87
CA ASP A 84 6.14 20.08 9.69
C ASP A 84 4.74 20.28 10.30
N LYS A 85 4.67 20.86 11.50
CA LYS A 85 3.43 21.00 12.28
C LYS A 85 2.36 21.84 11.54
N ALA A 86 2.76 22.89 10.83
CA ALA A 86 1.82 23.74 10.09
C ALA A 86 1.28 23.01 8.87
N LYS A 87 2.16 22.35 8.09
CA LYS A 87 1.76 21.53 6.94
C LYS A 87 0.91 20.32 7.34
N ALA A 88 1.25 19.66 8.45
CA ALA A 88 0.44 18.57 8.97
C ALA A 88 -0.97 19.02 9.35
N TYR A 89 -1.13 20.24 9.90
CA TYR A 89 -2.43 20.82 10.19
C TYR A 89 -3.25 21.03 8.91
N GLU A 90 -2.67 21.71 7.91
CA GLU A 90 -3.28 21.95 6.59
C GLU A 90 -3.75 20.63 5.94
N TRP A 91 -2.85 19.64 5.87
CA TRP A 91 -3.11 18.38 5.19
C TRP A 91 -4.10 17.48 5.93
N SER A 92 -4.12 17.52 7.26
CA SER A 92 -5.05 16.71 8.06
C SER A 92 -6.53 17.10 7.87
N ASN A 93 -6.78 18.38 7.54
CA ASN A 93 -8.10 18.97 7.33
C ASN A 93 -8.52 19.01 5.85
N THR A 94 -7.80 18.30 4.97
CA THR A 94 -8.15 18.23 3.55
C THR A 94 -9.57 17.70 3.32
N ARG A 95 -10.32 18.37 2.43
CA ARG A 95 -11.65 17.92 1.96
C ARG A 95 -11.58 16.85 0.87
N LYS A 96 -10.38 16.43 0.45
CA LYS A 96 -10.21 15.41 -0.59
C LYS A 96 -10.73 14.04 -0.11
N GLY A 97 -11.44 13.35 -0.99
CA GLY A 97 -11.86 11.96 -0.76
C GLY A 97 -10.67 11.01 -0.57
N ILE A 98 -10.88 9.91 0.16
CA ILE A 98 -9.82 8.99 0.62
C ILE A 98 -9.06 8.32 -0.56
N TRP A 99 -9.73 8.08 -1.69
CA TRP A 99 -9.05 7.56 -2.89
C TRP A 99 -8.27 8.64 -3.66
N SER A 100 -8.75 9.88 -3.62
CA SER A 100 -8.08 11.02 -4.28
C SER A 100 -6.79 11.38 -3.52
N ILE A 101 -6.88 11.48 -2.19
CA ILE A 101 -5.73 11.80 -1.34
C ILE A 101 -4.62 10.74 -1.41
N SER A 102 -4.94 9.46 -1.65
CA SER A 102 -3.94 8.38 -1.74
C SER A 102 -2.98 8.48 -2.93
N LYS A 103 -3.33 9.26 -3.97
CA LYS A 103 -2.45 9.60 -5.11
C LYS A 103 -1.85 11.02 -4.98
N SER A 104 -2.22 11.78 -3.95
CA SER A 104 -1.78 13.17 -3.83
C SER A 104 -0.35 13.27 -3.27
N HIS A 105 0.29 14.42 -3.49
CA HIS A 105 1.60 14.72 -2.91
C HIS A 105 1.63 14.56 -1.38
N ILE A 106 0.49 14.79 -0.69
CA ILE A 106 0.37 14.70 0.77
C ILE A 106 0.78 13.31 1.26
N LEU A 107 0.20 12.26 0.67
CA LEU A 107 0.47 10.88 1.06
C LEU A 107 1.71 10.30 0.39
N HIS A 108 2.12 10.81 -0.77
CA HIS A 108 3.41 10.43 -1.35
C HIS A 108 4.61 11.01 -0.58
N ARG A 109 4.47 12.21 0.01
CA ARG A 109 5.50 12.83 0.86
C ARG A 109 5.55 12.25 2.27
N SER A 110 4.40 11.93 2.86
CA SER A 110 4.34 11.39 4.23
C SER A 110 4.50 9.87 4.29
N LEU A 111 3.77 9.12 3.46
CA LEU A 111 3.81 7.66 3.36
C LEU A 111 4.63 7.25 2.13
N THR A 112 5.93 7.56 2.17
CA THR A 112 6.89 7.19 1.13
C THR A 112 6.98 5.67 0.98
N ASP A 113 7.52 5.19 -0.14
CA ASP A 113 7.74 3.75 -0.34
C ASP A 113 8.66 3.16 0.75
N LYS A 114 9.65 3.93 1.21
CA LYS A 114 10.52 3.57 2.35
C LYS A 114 9.72 3.42 3.64
N GLU A 115 8.78 4.33 3.91
CA GLU A 115 7.93 4.26 5.09
C GLU A 115 6.96 3.06 5.02
N LEU A 116 6.42 2.75 3.84
CA LEU A 116 5.63 1.54 3.65
C LEU A 116 6.45 0.27 3.93
N ALA A 117 7.70 0.22 3.44
CA ALA A 117 8.61 -0.88 3.72
C ALA A 117 8.92 -1.00 5.22
N ARG A 118 9.15 0.13 5.91
CA ARG A 118 9.34 0.16 7.37
C ARG A 118 8.12 -0.37 8.14
N GLN A 119 6.91 -0.17 7.60
CA GLN A 119 5.69 -0.74 8.17
C GLN A 119 5.50 -2.23 7.84
N GLY A 120 6.41 -2.87 7.10
CA GLY A 120 6.36 -4.29 6.78
C GLY A 120 5.78 -4.61 5.40
N TYR A 121 5.65 -3.61 4.52
CA TYR A 121 5.28 -3.87 3.14
C TYR A 121 6.47 -4.38 2.33
N GLU A 122 6.36 -5.58 1.78
CA GLU A 122 7.35 -6.12 0.85
C GLU A 122 6.99 -5.75 -0.59
N ASP A 123 7.95 -5.17 -1.31
CA ASP A 123 7.77 -4.81 -2.71
C ASP A 123 7.65 -6.09 -3.56
N ILE A 124 6.44 -6.32 -4.05
CA ILE A 124 6.09 -7.53 -4.80
C ILE A 124 6.82 -7.58 -6.14
N SER A 125 7.10 -6.41 -6.74
CA SER A 125 7.82 -6.33 -8.01
C SER A 125 9.26 -6.78 -7.84
N LEU A 126 9.92 -6.33 -6.75
CA LEU A 126 11.27 -6.77 -6.41
C LEU A 126 11.31 -8.28 -6.10
N LYS A 127 10.32 -8.78 -5.35
CA LYS A 127 10.22 -10.21 -5.05
C LYS A 127 10.10 -11.06 -6.32
N TYR A 128 9.26 -10.64 -7.26
CA TYR A 128 9.10 -11.33 -8.54
C TYR A 128 10.40 -11.35 -9.34
N GLN A 129 11.10 -10.21 -9.43
CA GLN A 129 12.39 -10.13 -10.11
C GLN A 129 13.43 -11.06 -9.48
N PHE A 130 13.51 -11.10 -8.15
CA PHE A 130 14.42 -11.98 -7.42
C PHE A 130 14.17 -13.46 -7.72
N VAL A 131 12.90 -13.90 -7.66
CA VAL A 131 12.56 -15.30 -7.98
C VAL A 131 12.92 -15.63 -9.42
N HIS A 132 12.66 -14.71 -10.37
CA HIS A 132 12.92 -14.94 -11.78
C HIS A 132 14.39 -14.77 -12.20
N SER A 133 15.22 -14.08 -11.41
CA SER A 133 16.67 -14.00 -11.64
C SER A 133 17.44 -15.19 -11.09
N THR A 134 16.78 -16.04 -10.30
CA THR A 134 17.40 -17.22 -9.67
C THR A 134 17.28 -18.48 -10.55
N TYR A 135 16.59 -18.37 -11.68
CA TYR A 135 16.47 -19.38 -12.74
C TYR A 135 17.19 -18.90 -13.99
#